data_AF-A0A1P8FMZ1-F1
#
_entry.id   AF-A0A1P8FMZ1-F1
#
_cell.length_a   1.000
_cell.length_b   1.000
_cell.length_c   1.000
_cell.angle_alpha   90.00
_cell.angle_beta   90.00
_cell.angle_gamma   90.00
#
_symmetry.space_group_name_H-M   'P 1'
#
loop_
_entity.id
_entity.type
_entity.pdbx_description
1 polymer ?
#
loop_
_entity_poly.entity_id
_entity_poly.type
_entity_poly.pdbx_seq_one_letter_code
_entity_poly.pdbx_strand_id
1 'polypeptide(L)'
;MKALAAIALLALAVPAHADKATLPIRVVSKSGTDTRAFQGVGPFEIKRNSAKFADATCPDESDSDGKLVCVVTCSKTDDGAKTLMLVPPSKGGRTKGYVAPTAQELKLTKCTLSPATERTFEYLDAGSAVRLIVVKYPDLGAAVKPGPGDWQAFTIATDPKSIEAYERVGSTPEGRADLFRLQAANIAAFEKRSGSLASEANVEGFSNVVGSIYLKELAKSQVGDSVAASVKVSKDKDAYFKNLSQIERALDSKVGRSTRQNILLNDVQSWKSLPPSKASEATLKSMDLFESGGKRQ
;
A
#
# COMPACT_ATOMS: atom_id res chain seq x y z
N MET A 1 -30.67 -38.07 -58.05
CA MET A 1 -30.65 -37.12 -56.92
C MET A 1 -30.06 -37.83 -55.71
N LYS A 2 -28.83 -37.47 -55.31
CA LYS A 2 -28.14 -38.06 -54.15
C LYS A 2 -28.31 -37.09 -52.97
N ALA A 3 -29.06 -37.49 -51.95
CA ALA A 3 -29.14 -36.76 -50.70
C ALA A 3 -27.99 -37.21 -49.78
N LEU A 4 -27.03 -36.31 -49.55
CA LEU A 4 -26.01 -36.47 -48.52
C LEU A 4 -26.61 -36.03 -47.18
N ALA A 5 -26.78 -36.98 -46.26
CA ALA A 5 -27.09 -36.69 -44.87
C ALA A 5 -25.78 -36.36 -44.13
N ALA A 6 -25.62 -35.10 -43.71
CA ALA A 6 -24.53 -34.67 -42.86
C ALA A 6 -24.87 -35.00 -41.40
N ILE A 7 -24.06 -35.87 -40.78
CA ILE A 7 -24.13 -36.15 -39.35
C ILE A 7 -23.40 -35.01 -38.62
N ALA A 8 -24.16 -34.13 -37.97
CA ALA A 8 -23.62 -33.12 -37.09
C ALA A 8 -23.20 -33.77 -35.77
N LEU A 9 -21.89 -33.94 -35.56
CA LEU A 9 -21.30 -34.25 -34.27
C LEU A 9 -21.50 -33.05 -33.34
N LEU A 10 -22.50 -33.11 -32.46
CA LEU A 10 -22.53 -32.27 -31.27
C LEU A 10 -21.38 -32.71 -30.36
N ALA A 11 -20.27 -31.97 -30.41
CA ALA A 11 -19.27 -31.99 -29.37
C ALA A 11 -19.92 -31.51 -28.06
N LEU A 12 -20.22 -32.45 -27.16
CA LEU A 12 -20.54 -32.16 -25.77
C LEU A 12 -19.32 -31.47 -25.15
N ALA A 13 -19.34 -30.14 -25.14
CA ALA A 13 -18.45 -29.36 -24.30
C ALA A 13 -18.81 -29.68 -22.84
N VAL A 14 -18.15 -30.70 -22.27
CA VAL A 14 -18.17 -30.92 -20.83
C VAL A 14 -17.66 -29.63 -20.21
N PRO A 15 -18.45 -28.92 -19.38
CA PRO A 15 -17.94 -27.75 -18.70
C PRO A 15 -16.77 -28.23 -17.84
N ALA A 16 -15.56 -27.78 -18.17
CA ALA A 16 -14.42 -27.98 -17.31
C ALA A 16 -14.79 -27.40 -15.95
N HIS A 17 -15.04 -28.26 -14.96
CA HIS A 17 -15.35 -27.82 -13.60
C HIS A 17 -14.13 -27.06 -13.10
N ALA A 18 -14.20 -25.73 -13.12
CA ALA A 18 -13.19 -24.91 -12.51
C ALA A 18 -13.28 -25.11 -11.00
N ASP A 19 -12.24 -25.70 -10.42
CA ASP A 19 -12.12 -25.87 -8.98
C ASP A 19 -12.06 -24.49 -8.31
N LYS A 20 -12.37 -24.44 -7.01
CA LYS A 20 -12.37 -23.19 -6.23
C LYS A 20 -11.54 -23.37 -4.97
N ALA A 21 -10.66 -22.41 -4.72
CA ALA A 21 -10.01 -22.22 -3.44
C ALA A 21 -10.71 -21.08 -2.69
N THR A 22 -11.04 -21.29 -1.43
CA THR A 22 -11.64 -20.26 -0.56
C THR A 22 -10.59 -19.65 0.36
N LEU A 23 -10.68 -18.35 0.57
CA LEU A 23 -9.85 -17.62 1.50
C LEU A 23 -10.71 -16.92 2.54
N PRO A 24 -10.83 -17.48 3.75
CA PRO A 24 -11.51 -16.81 4.85
C PRO A 24 -10.67 -15.63 5.34
N ILE A 25 -11.33 -14.48 5.49
CA ILE A 25 -10.75 -13.23 5.96
C ILE A 25 -11.55 -12.74 7.16
N ARG A 26 -10.83 -12.30 8.19
CA ARG A 26 -11.37 -11.61 9.35
C ARG A 26 -10.84 -10.19 9.41
N VAL A 27 -11.74 -9.23 9.50
CA VAL A 27 -11.46 -7.81 9.57
C VAL A 27 -11.78 -7.34 10.98
N VAL A 28 -10.79 -6.71 11.61
CA VAL A 28 -10.94 -6.16 12.96
C VAL A 28 -10.50 -4.71 12.97
N SER A 29 -11.15 -3.91 13.81
CA SER A 29 -10.76 -2.54 14.11
C SER A 29 -10.13 -2.51 15.49
N LYS A 30 -9.06 -1.73 15.65
CA LYS A 30 -8.40 -1.55 16.93
C LYS A 30 -8.31 -0.09 17.33
N SER A 31 -8.73 0.19 18.55
CA SER A 31 -8.69 1.51 19.19
C SER A 31 -8.11 1.36 20.59
N GLY A 32 -6.87 1.82 20.79
CA GLY A 32 -6.12 1.55 22.01
C GLY A 32 -5.90 0.05 22.22
N THR A 33 -6.44 -0.48 23.31
CA THR A 33 -6.42 -1.91 23.65
C THR A 33 -7.65 -2.66 23.16
N ASP A 34 -8.67 -1.95 22.68
CA ASP A 34 -9.93 -2.56 22.26
C ASP A 34 -9.82 -3.05 20.82
N THR A 35 -10.02 -4.35 20.62
CA THR A 35 -10.16 -4.96 19.29
C THR A 35 -11.59 -5.44 19.10
N ARG A 36 -12.23 -5.04 18.00
CA ARG A 36 -13.62 -5.38 17.67
C ARG A 36 -13.75 -5.85 16.23
N ALA A 37 -14.79 -6.65 15.95
CA ALA A 37 -15.16 -6.98 14.57
C ALA A 37 -15.41 -5.70 13.77
N PHE A 38 -14.87 -5.63 12.55
CA PHE A 38 -15.04 -4.47 11.69
C PHE A 38 -15.97 -4.81 10.52
N GLN A 39 -17.24 -4.51 10.71
CA GLN A 39 -18.29 -4.70 9.72
C GLN A 39 -18.25 -3.62 8.61
N GLY A 40 -18.61 -4.02 7.39
CA GLY A 40 -18.80 -3.12 6.25
C GLY A 40 -17.50 -2.74 5.55
N VAL A 41 -16.47 -3.58 5.66
CA VAL A 41 -15.14 -3.34 5.07
C VAL A 41 -14.96 -4.20 3.82
N GLY A 42 -14.78 -3.56 2.68
CA GLY A 42 -14.48 -4.20 1.40
C GLY A 42 -14.62 -3.22 0.23
N PRO A 43 -14.48 -3.69 -1.02
CA PRO A 43 -14.02 -5.03 -1.38
C PRO A 43 -12.50 -5.17 -1.18
N PHE A 44 -12.06 -6.40 -0.90
CA PHE A 44 -10.64 -6.74 -0.97
C PHE A 44 -10.25 -7.03 -2.43
N GLU A 45 -9.03 -6.66 -2.81
CA GLU A 45 -8.50 -6.96 -4.13
C GLU A 45 -7.45 -8.07 -4.06
N ILE A 46 -7.52 -9.06 -4.94
CA ILE A 46 -6.45 -10.02 -5.15
C ILE A 46 -5.70 -9.64 -6.42
N LYS A 47 -4.38 -9.46 -6.32
CA LYS A 47 -3.50 -9.05 -7.43
C LYS A 47 -2.46 -10.10 -7.76
N ARG A 48 -2.02 -10.12 -9.01
CA ARG A 48 -0.84 -10.84 -9.49
C ARG A 48 -0.02 -9.87 -10.33
N ASN A 49 1.28 -9.74 -10.03
CA ASN A 49 2.18 -8.82 -10.75
C ASN A 49 1.59 -7.39 -10.88
N SER A 50 0.99 -6.86 -9.81
CA SER A 50 0.33 -5.55 -9.73
C SER A 50 -1.00 -5.38 -10.46
N ALA A 51 -1.44 -6.36 -11.27
CA ALA A 51 -2.75 -6.34 -11.91
C ALA A 51 -3.80 -7.10 -11.06
N LYS A 52 -5.07 -6.68 -11.14
CA LYS A 52 -6.18 -7.45 -10.55
C LYS A 52 -6.19 -8.86 -11.12
N PHE A 53 -6.25 -9.86 -10.25
CA PHE A 53 -6.29 -11.26 -10.66
C PHE A 53 -7.73 -11.61 -11.06
N ALA A 54 -7.96 -11.82 -12.35
CA ALA A 54 -9.30 -11.99 -12.92
C ALA A 54 -10.04 -13.22 -12.37
N ASP A 55 -9.29 -14.27 -12.00
CA ASP A 55 -9.86 -15.51 -11.47
C ASP A 55 -10.21 -15.43 -9.98
N ALA A 56 -10.09 -14.26 -9.35
CA ALA A 56 -10.42 -14.06 -7.95
C ALA A 56 -11.58 -13.07 -7.77
N THR A 57 -12.48 -13.40 -6.85
CA THR A 57 -13.61 -12.56 -6.46
C THR A 57 -13.69 -12.48 -4.94
N CYS A 58 -13.86 -11.29 -4.41
CA CYS A 58 -14.15 -11.05 -3.00
C CYS A 58 -15.54 -10.42 -2.87
N PRO A 59 -16.28 -10.68 -1.78
CA PRO A 59 -17.51 -9.96 -1.47
C PRO A 59 -17.28 -8.45 -1.35
N ASP A 60 -18.35 -7.67 -1.51
CA ASP A 60 -18.29 -6.21 -1.44
C ASP A 60 -17.91 -5.71 -0.04
N GLU A 61 -18.40 -6.34 1.04
CA GLU A 61 -18.16 -5.92 2.41
C GLU A 61 -18.11 -7.09 3.42
N SER A 62 -17.44 -6.89 4.55
CA SER A 62 -17.45 -7.80 5.71
C SER A 62 -18.78 -7.80 6.47
N ASP A 63 -19.15 -8.96 7.02
CA ASP A 63 -20.36 -9.14 7.83
C ASP A 63 -20.25 -8.54 9.25
N SER A 64 -21.28 -8.74 10.08
CA SER A 64 -21.33 -8.23 11.47
C SER A 64 -20.24 -8.79 12.38
N ASP A 65 -19.69 -9.97 12.07
CA ASP A 65 -18.57 -10.58 12.78
C ASP A 65 -17.21 -10.15 12.20
N GLY A 66 -17.25 -9.26 11.21
CA GLY A 66 -16.08 -8.78 10.48
C GLY A 66 -15.53 -9.82 9.51
N LYS A 67 -16.30 -10.83 9.11
CA LYS A 67 -15.82 -11.91 8.24
C LYS A 67 -16.23 -11.69 6.79
N LEU A 68 -15.40 -12.16 5.88
CA LEU A 68 -15.72 -12.32 4.47
C LEU A 68 -14.90 -13.48 3.89
N VAL A 69 -15.35 -14.06 2.78
CA VAL A 69 -14.66 -15.17 2.12
C VAL A 69 -14.43 -14.81 0.66
N CYS A 70 -13.16 -14.62 0.28
CA CYS A 70 -12.80 -14.51 -1.13
C CYS A 70 -12.74 -15.90 -1.77
N VAL A 71 -13.04 -15.96 -3.06
CA VAL A 71 -13.01 -17.17 -3.87
C VAL A 71 -12.03 -16.98 -5.01
N VAL A 72 -11.15 -17.96 -5.21
CA VAL A 72 -10.21 -18.01 -6.32
C VAL A 72 -10.51 -19.24 -7.17
N THR A 73 -10.85 -19.01 -8.42
CA THR A 73 -11.04 -20.06 -9.43
C THR A 73 -9.68 -20.62 -9.83
N CYS A 74 -9.55 -21.94 -9.88
CA CYS A 74 -8.30 -22.62 -10.15
C CYS A 74 -8.49 -24.03 -10.74
N SER A 75 -7.39 -24.68 -11.09
CA SER A 75 -7.36 -26.09 -11.46
C SER A 75 -6.51 -26.87 -10.47
N LYS A 76 -7.00 -28.02 -9.99
CA LYS A 76 -6.20 -28.96 -9.19
C LYS A 76 -5.05 -29.58 -9.97
N THR A 77 -5.11 -29.58 -11.31
CA THR A 77 -4.05 -30.11 -12.18
C THR A 77 -3.00 -29.06 -12.54
N ASP A 78 -3.18 -27.80 -12.12
CA ASP A 78 -2.18 -26.74 -12.32
C ASP A 78 -1.12 -26.83 -11.23
N ASP A 79 0.03 -27.38 -11.60
CA ASP A 79 1.20 -27.51 -10.73
C ASP A 79 1.98 -26.19 -10.59
N GLY A 80 1.65 -25.18 -11.38
CA GLY A 80 2.28 -23.87 -11.32
C GLY A 80 1.93 -23.12 -10.04
N ALA A 81 2.94 -22.88 -9.19
CA ALA A 81 2.77 -22.00 -8.04
C ALA A 81 2.55 -20.54 -8.51
N LYS A 82 1.44 -19.94 -8.12
CA LYS A 82 1.11 -18.53 -8.39
C LYS A 82 1.23 -17.73 -7.09
N THR A 83 2.10 -16.73 -7.07
CA THR A 83 2.14 -15.74 -5.99
C THR A 83 1.07 -14.68 -6.23
N LEU A 84 0.19 -14.49 -5.26
CA LEU A 84 -0.90 -13.53 -5.27
C LEU A 84 -0.73 -12.57 -4.08
N MET A 85 -1.25 -11.36 -4.22
CA MET A 85 -1.27 -10.34 -3.18
C MET A 85 -2.71 -10.02 -2.81
N LEU A 86 -3.08 -10.24 -1.55
CA LEU A 86 -4.37 -9.80 -1.01
C LEU A 86 -4.23 -8.39 -0.45
N VAL A 87 -4.94 -7.45 -1.07
CA VAL A 87 -4.86 -6.02 -0.81
C VAL A 87 -6.14 -5.57 -0.08
N PRO A 88 -6.02 -5.08 1.16
CA PRO A 88 -7.16 -4.54 1.89
C PRO A 88 -7.61 -3.18 1.31
N PRO A 89 -8.90 -2.83 1.38
CA PRO A 89 -9.36 -1.49 1.01
C PRO A 89 -8.76 -0.45 1.96
N SER A 90 -8.22 0.62 1.39
CA SER A 90 -7.52 1.68 2.14
C SER A 90 -8.20 3.05 2.12
N LYS A 91 -9.25 3.24 1.30
CA LYS A 91 -10.02 4.48 1.22
C LYS A 91 -11.50 4.18 0.98
N GLY A 92 -12.39 4.98 1.57
CA GLY A 92 -13.84 4.92 1.34
C GLY A 92 -14.64 4.13 2.39
N GLY A 93 -15.97 4.20 2.28
CA GLY A 93 -16.90 3.43 3.11
C GLY A 93 -16.65 3.53 4.63
N ARG A 94 -16.60 2.38 5.29
CA ARG A 94 -16.41 2.24 6.74
C ARG A 94 -14.96 2.36 7.21
N THR A 95 -13.97 2.29 6.31
CA THR A 95 -12.54 2.38 6.68
C THR A 95 -12.07 3.82 6.88
N LYS A 96 -12.94 4.81 6.65
CA LYS A 96 -12.63 6.23 6.87
C LYS A 96 -12.19 6.47 8.32
N GLY A 97 -11.05 7.10 8.51
CA GLY A 97 -10.48 7.35 9.85
C GLY A 97 -9.68 6.18 10.45
N TYR A 98 -9.49 5.10 9.68
CA TYR A 98 -8.61 3.98 10.04
C TYR A 98 -7.43 3.88 9.09
N VAL A 99 -6.30 3.41 9.62
CA VAL A 99 -5.12 3.03 8.87
C VAL A 99 -5.27 1.58 8.46
N ALA A 100 -5.26 1.35 7.14
CA ALA A 100 -5.32 0.00 6.60
C ALA A 100 -4.04 -0.79 6.90
N PRO A 101 -4.15 -2.09 7.19
CA PRO A 101 -3.00 -2.99 7.26
C PRO A 101 -2.33 -3.16 5.89
N THR A 102 -1.11 -3.71 5.89
CA THR A 102 -0.39 -4.01 4.64
C THR A 102 -1.02 -5.17 3.87
N ALA A 103 -0.78 -5.20 2.57
CA ALA A 103 -1.16 -6.34 1.73
C ALA A 103 -0.44 -7.62 2.18
N GLN A 104 -1.11 -8.76 2.08
CA GLN A 104 -0.56 -10.07 2.47
C GLN A 104 -0.29 -10.95 1.25
N GLU A 105 0.87 -11.61 1.22
CA GLU A 105 1.20 -12.60 0.19
C GLU A 105 0.41 -13.89 0.40
N LEU A 106 -0.05 -14.47 -0.70
CA LEU A 106 -0.68 -15.78 -0.79
C LEU A 106 -0.01 -16.59 -1.89
N LYS A 107 0.07 -17.90 -1.72
CA LYS A 107 0.52 -18.82 -2.78
C LYS A 107 -0.61 -19.74 -3.16
N LEU A 108 -0.92 -19.82 -4.45
CA LEU A 108 -1.89 -20.75 -5.01
C LEU A 108 -1.14 -21.85 -5.75
N THR A 109 -1.32 -23.09 -5.33
CA THR A 109 -0.71 -24.28 -5.97
C THR A 109 -1.73 -25.42 -5.93
N LYS A 110 -1.98 -26.12 -7.04
CA LYS A 110 -2.97 -27.22 -7.12
C LYS A 110 -4.33 -26.85 -6.50
N CYS A 111 -4.78 -25.63 -6.79
CA CYS A 111 -6.01 -25.07 -6.22
C CYS A 111 -6.09 -25.04 -4.68
N THR A 112 -4.93 -24.95 -4.01
CA THR A 112 -4.80 -24.78 -2.57
C THR A 112 -4.10 -23.44 -2.30
N LEU A 113 -4.68 -22.63 -1.40
CA LEU A 113 -4.07 -21.39 -0.95
C LEU A 113 -3.19 -21.65 0.27
N SER A 114 -1.98 -21.09 0.24
CA SER A 114 -1.04 -21.12 1.34
C SER A 114 -0.75 -19.69 1.82
N PRO A 115 -0.85 -19.45 3.13
CA PRO A 115 -1.38 -20.35 4.15
C PRO A 115 -2.89 -20.54 3.99
N ALA A 116 -3.38 -21.72 4.39
CA ALA A 116 -4.78 -22.12 4.27
C ALA A 116 -5.67 -21.58 5.42
N THR A 117 -5.07 -20.89 6.38
CA THR A 117 -5.75 -20.38 7.58
C THR A 117 -6.45 -19.05 7.31
N GLU A 118 -7.43 -18.72 8.16
CA GLU A 118 -8.07 -17.41 8.18
C GLU A 118 -7.02 -16.29 8.23
N ARG A 119 -7.20 -15.28 7.36
CA ARG A 119 -6.34 -14.10 7.32
C ARG A 119 -6.98 -12.98 8.11
N THR A 120 -6.30 -12.53 9.17
CA THR A 120 -6.74 -11.37 9.95
C THR A 120 -6.13 -10.08 9.38
N PHE A 121 -6.99 -9.09 9.16
CA PHE A 121 -6.62 -7.73 8.77
C PHE A 121 -7.05 -6.76 9.87
N GLU A 122 -6.06 -6.21 10.59
CA GLU A 122 -6.26 -5.27 11.70
C GLU A 122 -6.15 -3.82 11.18
N TYR A 123 -7.28 -3.12 11.19
CA TYR A 123 -7.37 -1.69 10.92
C TYR A 123 -7.16 -0.92 12.22
N LEU A 124 -6.14 -0.08 12.25
CA LEU A 124 -5.83 0.74 13.41
C LEU A 124 -6.57 2.07 13.30
N ASP A 125 -7.17 2.57 14.37
CA ASP A 125 -7.50 4.00 14.36
C ASP A 125 -6.21 4.85 14.30
N ALA A 126 -6.35 6.10 13.88
CA ALA A 126 -5.21 6.98 13.69
C ALA A 126 -4.35 7.12 14.97
N GLY A 127 -4.99 7.28 16.13
CA GLY A 127 -4.28 7.44 17.40
C GLY A 127 -3.48 6.20 17.82
N SER A 128 -4.02 5.01 17.61
CA SER A 128 -3.32 3.75 17.89
C SER A 128 -2.14 3.56 16.96
N ALA A 129 -2.30 3.86 15.67
CA ALA A 129 -1.22 3.80 14.69
C ALA A 129 -0.08 4.75 15.07
N VAL A 130 -0.39 6.01 15.42
CA VAL A 130 0.60 6.99 15.87
C VAL A 130 1.30 6.53 17.14
N ARG A 131 0.53 6.09 18.15
CA ARG A 131 1.08 5.68 19.44
C ARG A 131 2.06 4.52 19.29
N LEU A 132 1.74 3.52 18.46
CA LEU A 132 2.64 2.39 18.19
C LEU A 132 3.99 2.87 17.64
N ILE A 133 3.97 3.84 16.73
CA ILE A 133 5.17 4.37 16.07
C ILE A 133 5.99 5.23 17.05
N VAL A 134 5.36 6.12 17.80
CA VAL A 134 6.05 6.99 18.77
C VAL A 134 6.67 6.18 19.92
N VAL A 135 6.00 5.11 20.37
CA VAL A 135 6.59 4.18 21.35
C VAL A 135 7.80 3.45 20.77
N LYS A 136 7.74 3.05 19.50
CA LYS A 136 8.86 2.36 18.82
C LYS A 136 10.04 3.28 18.54
N TYR A 137 9.78 4.55 18.23
CA TYR A 137 10.79 5.56 17.91
C TYR A 137 10.67 6.76 18.85
N PRO A 138 11.27 6.69 20.06
CA PRO A 138 11.21 7.77 21.04
C PRO A 138 11.68 9.13 20.50
N ASP A 139 12.62 9.13 19.55
CA ASP A 139 13.12 10.33 18.87
C ASP A 139 12.03 11.09 18.09
N LEU A 140 10.94 10.42 17.70
CA LEU A 140 9.78 11.05 17.09
C LEU A 140 8.86 11.73 18.12
N GLY A 141 9.02 11.49 19.42
CA GLY A 141 8.11 12.03 20.45
C GLY A 141 8.12 13.57 20.55
N ALA A 142 9.18 14.23 20.09
CA ALA A 142 9.20 15.69 19.95
C ALA A 142 8.52 16.19 18.67
N ALA A 143 8.55 15.37 17.61
CA ALA A 143 8.01 15.68 16.30
C ALA A 143 6.51 15.31 16.19
N VAL A 144 6.05 14.33 16.95
CA VAL A 144 4.69 13.82 16.95
C VAL A 144 4.14 13.83 18.38
N LYS A 145 3.15 14.66 18.63
CA LYS A 145 2.60 14.89 19.98
C LYS A 145 1.11 14.61 20.04
N PRO A 146 0.60 14.05 21.16
CA PRO A 146 -0.83 13.96 21.39
C PRO A 146 -1.42 15.37 21.53
N GLY A 147 -2.68 15.51 21.12
CA GLY A 147 -3.49 16.71 21.36
C GLY A 147 -4.07 16.71 22.79
N PRO A 148 -4.88 17.71 23.14
CA PRO A 148 -5.58 17.73 24.41
C PRO A 148 -6.51 16.51 24.54
N GLY A 149 -6.27 15.66 25.54
CA GLY A 149 -7.15 14.54 25.89
C GLY A 149 -6.57 13.15 25.61
N ASP A 150 -6.00 12.89 24.42
CA ASP A 150 -5.40 11.60 24.04
C ASP A 150 -4.67 11.65 22.67
N TRP A 151 -4.40 10.47 22.09
CA TRP A 151 -3.81 10.30 20.75
C TRP A 151 -4.83 10.35 19.60
N GLN A 152 -6.14 10.51 19.85
CA GLN A 152 -7.13 10.64 18.77
C GLN A 152 -7.00 11.97 18.03
N ALA A 153 -6.52 12.99 18.72
CA ALA A 153 -5.96 14.19 18.13
C ALA A 153 -4.44 14.15 18.30
N PHE A 154 -3.68 14.46 17.26
CA PHE A 154 -2.22 14.59 17.36
C PHE A 154 -1.73 15.66 16.39
N THR A 155 -0.53 16.17 16.67
CA THR A 155 0.18 17.09 15.78
C THR A 155 1.42 16.43 15.23
N ILE A 156 1.66 16.61 13.94
CA ILE A 156 2.91 16.24 13.27
C ILE A 156 3.65 17.53 12.93
N ALA A 157 4.80 17.73 13.53
CA ALA A 157 5.69 18.84 13.24
C ALA A 157 6.57 18.52 12.03
N THR A 158 6.83 19.53 11.22
CA THR A 158 7.65 19.46 10.00
C THR A 158 8.69 20.59 9.97
N ASP A 159 9.10 21.06 11.14
CA ASP A 159 10.26 21.94 11.30
C ASP A 159 11.57 21.15 11.08
N PRO A 160 12.72 21.82 10.89
CA PRO A 160 13.98 21.16 10.57
C PRO A 160 14.39 20.02 11.54
N LYS A 161 14.18 20.19 12.85
CA LYS A 161 14.56 19.16 13.83
C LYS A 161 13.68 17.91 13.72
N SER A 162 12.39 18.13 13.48
CA SER A 162 11.44 17.04 13.22
C SER A 162 11.80 16.28 11.94
N ILE A 163 12.20 17.00 10.88
CA ILE A 163 12.65 16.39 9.62
C ILE A 163 13.88 15.49 9.83
N GLU A 164 14.88 15.94 10.59
CA GLU A 164 16.06 15.11 10.91
C GLU A 164 15.69 13.83 11.66
N ALA A 165 14.68 13.87 12.52
CA ALA A 165 14.18 12.68 13.22
C ALA A 165 13.49 11.71 12.24
N TYR A 166 12.66 12.21 11.31
CA TYR A 166 12.07 11.38 10.27
C TYR A 166 13.13 10.79 9.32
N GLU A 167 14.14 11.55 8.92
CA GLU A 167 15.24 11.03 8.09
C GLU A 167 15.99 9.90 8.79
N ARG A 168 16.28 10.01 10.09
CA ARG A 168 16.91 8.93 10.86
C ARG A 168 16.06 7.67 10.88
N VAL A 169 14.76 7.80 11.18
CA VAL A 169 13.83 6.66 11.17
C VAL A 169 13.74 6.04 9.76
N GLY A 170 13.59 6.87 8.74
CA GLY A 170 13.46 6.45 7.33
C GLY A 170 14.75 5.93 6.67
N SER A 171 15.86 5.85 7.39
CA SER A 171 17.10 5.23 6.87
C SER A 171 16.99 3.71 6.73
N THR A 172 16.07 3.07 7.45
CA THR A 172 15.82 1.62 7.42
C THR A 172 14.54 1.28 6.65
N PRO A 173 14.43 0.11 6.01
CA PRO A 173 13.16 -0.35 5.42
C PRO A 173 12.00 -0.34 6.42
N GLU A 174 12.23 -0.85 7.63
CA GLU A 174 11.21 -0.94 8.67
C GLU A 174 10.76 0.44 9.14
N GLY A 175 11.70 1.36 9.36
CA GLY A 175 11.38 2.73 9.76
C GLY A 175 10.72 3.52 8.65
N ARG A 176 11.07 3.26 7.38
CA ARG A 176 10.32 3.75 6.23
C ARG A 176 8.88 3.30 6.31
N ALA A 177 8.60 2.00 6.34
CA ALA A 177 7.25 1.43 6.48
C ALA A 177 6.44 2.10 7.60
N ASP A 178 7.06 2.36 8.74
CA ASP A 178 6.42 3.06 9.85
C ASP A 178 6.14 4.55 9.58
N LEU A 179 6.99 5.28 8.85
CA LEU A 179 6.68 6.65 8.41
C LEU A 179 5.48 6.69 7.44
N PHE A 180 5.28 5.68 6.60
CA PHE A 180 4.06 5.60 5.78
C PHE A 180 2.84 5.34 6.63
N ARG A 181 2.94 4.46 7.61
CA ARG A 181 1.87 4.22 8.57
C ARG A 181 1.53 5.50 9.34
N LEU A 182 2.53 6.30 9.70
CA LEU A 182 2.34 7.61 10.32
C LEU A 182 1.62 8.60 9.37
N GLN A 183 1.99 8.62 8.09
CA GLN A 183 1.33 9.44 7.08
C GLN A 183 -0.13 9.01 6.85
N ALA A 184 -0.37 7.71 6.76
CA ALA A 184 -1.72 7.15 6.64
C ALA A 184 -2.57 7.50 7.87
N ALA A 185 -1.99 7.47 9.07
CA ALA A 185 -2.64 7.94 10.29
C ALA A 185 -2.99 9.42 10.22
N ASN A 186 -2.09 10.27 9.69
CA ASN A 186 -2.34 11.71 9.53
C ASN A 186 -3.52 11.99 8.58
N ILE A 187 -3.57 11.29 7.45
CA ILE A 187 -4.69 11.35 6.50
C ILE A 187 -5.99 10.88 7.17
N ALA A 188 -5.95 9.73 7.85
CA ALA A 188 -7.11 9.18 8.54
C ALA A 188 -7.65 10.14 9.62
N ALA A 189 -6.77 10.77 10.40
CA ALA A 189 -7.15 11.78 11.39
C ALA A 189 -7.78 13.01 10.74
N PHE A 190 -7.25 13.49 9.61
CA PHE A 190 -7.84 14.59 8.84
C PHE A 190 -9.23 14.25 8.30
N GLU A 191 -9.44 13.03 7.80
CA GLU A 191 -10.72 12.60 7.23
C GLU A 191 -11.84 12.48 8.28
N LYS A 192 -11.53 12.10 9.53
CA LYS A 192 -12.51 11.88 10.61
C LYS A 192 -13.16 13.19 11.14
N ARG A 193 -12.54 14.35 10.91
CA ARG A 193 -13.07 15.73 10.96
C ARG A 193 -13.98 16.22 12.11
N SER A 194 -14.01 15.59 13.29
CA SER A 194 -14.48 16.25 14.52
C SER A 194 -13.35 16.30 15.56
N GLY A 195 -12.55 17.37 15.57
CA GLY A 195 -11.52 17.63 16.59
C GLY A 195 -10.06 17.36 16.20
N SER A 196 -9.76 17.04 14.94
CA SER A 196 -8.38 16.84 14.48
C SER A 196 -7.61 18.16 14.34
N LEU A 197 -6.36 18.19 14.82
CA LEU A 197 -5.41 19.29 14.60
C LEU A 197 -4.72 19.20 13.23
N ALA A 198 -4.96 18.14 12.46
CA ALA A 198 -4.41 17.99 11.12
C ALA A 198 -5.12 18.95 10.16
N SER A 199 -4.35 19.84 9.52
CA SER A 199 -4.79 20.66 8.41
C SER A 199 -4.35 20.05 7.08
N GLU A 200 -5.00 20.42 5.98
CA GLU A 200 -4.59 19.99 4.64
C GLU A 200 -3.12 20.32 4.35
N ALA A 201 -2.67 21.52 4.74
CA ALA A 201 -1.27 21.94 4.63
C ALA A 201 -0.32 21.07 5.49
N ASN A 202 -0.76 20.58 6.65
CA ASN A 202 0.03 19.68 7.46
C ASN A 202 0.17 18.29 6.82
N VAL A 203 -0.94 17.75 6.31
CA VAL A 203 -0.98 16.46 5.62
C VAL A 203 -0.11 16.50 4.35
N GLU A 204 -0.23 17.55 3.54
CA GLU A 204 0.60 17.76 2.35
C GLU A 204 2.08 17.91 2.74
N GLY A 205 2.38 18.78 3.71
CA GLY A 205 3.75 19.02 4.16
C GLY A 205 4.43 17.76 4.67
N PHE A 206 3.73 16.94 5.47
CA PHE A 206 4.29 15.68 5.94
C PHE A 206 4.42 14.63 4.82
N SER A 207 3.46 14.58 3.88
CA SER A 207 3.56 13.73 2.69
C SER A 207 4.82 14.03 1.88
N ASN A 208 5.16 15.31 1.71
CA ASN A 208 6.35 15.74 0.99
C ASN A 208 7.64 15.33 1.70
N VAL A 209 7.67 15.37 3.03
CA VAL A 209 8.80 14.88 3.84
C VAL A 209 9.00 13.38 3.62
N VAL A 210 7.96 12.57 3.86
CA VAL A 210 8.07 11.10 3.73
C VAL A 210 8.36 10.70 2.28
N GLY A 211 7.71 11.35 1.31
CA GLY A 211 7.97 11.14 -0.11
C GLY A 211 9.42 11.46 -0.50
N SER A 212 9.98 12.55 0.02
CA SER A 212 11.39 12.92 -0.24
C SER A 212 12.37 11.92 0.38
N ILE A 213 12.10 11.41 1.58
CA ILE A 213 12.89 10.35 2.21
C ILE A 213 12.92 9.10 1.32
N TYR A 214 11.75 8.68 0.81
CA TYR A 214 11.68 7.52 -0.08
C TYR A 214 12.41 7.75 -1.41
N LEU A 215 12.24 8.93 -2.02
CA LEU A 215 12.96 9.30 -3.24
C LEU A 215 14.48 9.29 -3.04
N LYS A 216 14.98 9.74 -1.89
CA LYS A 216 16.40 9.72 -1.54
C LYS A 216 16.97 8.31 -1.53
N GLU A 217 16.24 7.34 -0.96
CA GLU A 217 16.64 5.93 -0.93
C GLU A 217 16.55 5.24 -2.29
N LEU A 218 15.52 5.55 -3.09
CA LEU A 218 15.43 5.09 -4.47
C LEU A 218 16.57 5.64 -5.33
N ALA A 219 16.87 6.93 -5.21
CA ALA A 219 17.98 7.57 -5.89
C ALA A 219 19.32 6.92 -5.50
N LYS A 220 19.52 6.63 -4.21
CA LYS A 220 20.72 5.97 -3.71
C LYS A 220 20.93 4.59 -4.35
N SER A 221 19.88 3.77 -4.35
CA SER A 221 19.95 2.39 -4.84
C SER A 221 19.95 2.25 -6.37
N GLN A 222 19.30 3.17 -7.10
CA GLN A 222 19.11 3.05 -8.55
C GLN A 222 19.96 4.02 -9.38
N VAL A 223 20.35 5.16 -8.82
CA VAL A 223 21.02 6.24 -9.56
C VAL A 223 22.46 6.41 -9.09
N GLY A 224 22.66 6.52 -7.77
CA GLY A 224 23.94 6.63 -7.10
C GLY A 224 23.93 7.66 -5.98
N ASP A 225 24.94 7.60 -5.11
CA ASP A 225 25.03 8.42 -3.89
C ASP A 225 25.03 9.93 -4.15
N SER A 226 25.66 10.38 -5.24
CA SER A 226 25.71 11.82 -5.60
C SER A 226 24.31 12.40 -5.83
N VAL A 227 23.43 11.66 -6.52
CA VAL A 227 22.06 12.11 -6.76
C VAL A 227 21.23 12.01 -5.48
N ALA A 228 21.40 10.95 -4.69
CA ALA A 228 20.75 10.82 -3.40
C ALA A 228 21.11 11.97 -2.44
N ALA A 229 22.38 12.38 -2.40
CA ALA A 229 22.84 13.52 -1.60
C ALA A 229 22.23 14.86 -2.05
N SER A 230 21.81 14.96 -3.32
CA SER A 230 21.15 16.16 -3.85
C SER A 230 19.65 16.24 -3.55
N VAL A 231 19.03 15.12 -3.14
CA VAL A 231 17.61 15.07 -2.77
C VAL A 231 17.42 15.78 -1.43
N LYS A 232 16.68 16.89 -1.45
CA LYS A 232 16.38 17.68 -0.25
C LYS A 232 15.10 17.16 0.40
N VAL A 233 15.20 16.65 1.63
CA VAL A 233 14.00 16.32 2.42
C VAL A 233 13.42 17.62 2.97
N SER A 234 12.19 17.94 2.54
CA SER A 234 11.47 19.13 2.99
C SER A 234 9.96 18.91 2.94
N LYS A 235 9.22 19.71 3.72
CA LYS A 235 7.78 19.87 3.57
C LYS A 235 7.40 20.69 2.32
N ASP A 236 8.34 21.45 1.77
CA ASP A 236 8.09 22.36 0.66
C ASP A 236 7.81 21.59 -0.62
N LYS A 237 6.64 21.84 -1.20
CA LYS A 237 6.18 21.22 -2.44
C LYS A 237 7.16 21.42 -3.61
N ASP A 238 7.69 22.63 -3.77
CA ASP A 238 8.62 22.94 -4.86
C ASP A 238 9.94 22.17 -4.73
N ALA A 239 10.42 21.96 -3.49
CA ALA A 239 11.60 21.15 -3.24
C ALA A 239 11.34 19.68 -3.64
N TYR A 240 10.17 19.13 -3.31
CA TYR A 240 9.79 17.78 -3.68
C TYR A 240 9.73 17.59 -5.22
N PHE A 241 9.12 18.53 -5.97
CA PHE A 241 9.11 18.47 -7.44
C PHE A 241 10.49 18.67 -8.07
N LYS A 242 11.35 19.47 -7.44
CA LYS A 242 12.76 19.60 -7.84
C LYS A 242 13.51 18.27 -7.67
N ASN A 243 13.27 17.54 -6.59
CA ASN A 243 13.84 16.20 -6.37
C ASN A 243 13.43 15.23 -7.49
N LEU A 244 12.14 15.18 -7.84
CA LEU A 244 11.64 14.35 -8.95
C LEU A 244 12.37 14.68 -10.26
N SER A 245 12.49 15.97 -10.58
CA SER A 245 13.14 16.44 -11.82
C SER A 245 14.67 16.20 -11.82
N GLN A 246 15.31 16.14 -10.67
CA GLN A 246 16.73 15.77 -10.56
C GLN A 246 16.94 14.27 -10.83
N ILE A 247 16.08 13.42 -10.24
CA ILE A 247 16.14 11.97 -10.43
C ILE A 247 15.87 11.60 -11.88
N GLU A 248 14.85 12.20 -12.50
CA GLU A 248 14.53 12.00 -13.93
C GLU A 248 15.73 12.33 -14.82
N ARG A 249 16.31 13.54 -14.68
CA ARG A 249 17.48 13.95 -15.48
C ARG A 249 18.68 13.02 -15.30
N ALA A 250 18.92 12.55 -14.08
CA ALA A 250 20.00 11.63 -13.81
C ALA A 250 19.76 10.25 -14.44
N LEU A 251 18.52 9.77 -14.45
CA LEU A 251 18.13 8.54 -15.15
C LEU A 251 18.24 8.70 -16.67
N ASP A 252 17.84 9.85 -17.21
CA ASP A 252 17.94 10.17 -18.64
C ASP A 252 19.39 10.20 -19.13
N SER A 253 20.32 10.66 -18.30
CA SER A 253 21.75 10.66 -18.63
C SER A 253 22.43 9.29 -18.62
N LYS A 254 21.76 8.23 -18.13
CA LYS A 254 22.36 6.88 -18.07
C LYS A 254 22.19 6.13 -19.40
N VAL A 255 23.32 5.78 -20.00
CA VAL A 255 23.36 4.83 -21.12
C VAL A 255 23.16 3.40 -20.59
N GLY A 256 22.28 2.62 -21.21
CA GLY A 256 22.05 1.22 -20.84
C GLY A 256 21.29 1.02 -19.52
N ARG A 257 20.20 1.76 -19.31
CA ARG A 257 19.38 1.67 -18.08
C ARG A 257 18.94 0.23 -17.77
N SER A 258 19.06 -0.17 -16.51
CA SER A 258 18.51 -1.42 -16.00
C SER A 258 16.97 -1.40 -15.98
N THR A 259 16.35 -2.57 -15.91
CA THR A 259 14.89 -2.69 -15.74
C THR A 259 14.38 -1.88 -14.54
N ARG A 260 15.11 -1.91 -13.41
CA ARG A 260 14.72 -1.15 -12.20
C ARG A 260 14.83 0.36 -12.40
N GLN A 261 15.81 0.82 -13.16
CA GLN A 261 15.95 2.24 -13.52
C GLN A 261 14.85 2.69 -14.47
N ASN A 262 14.43 1.86 -15.43
CA ASN A 262 13.29 2.17 -16.31
C ASN A 262 11.97 2.21 -15.55
N ILE A 263 11.77 1.30 -14.57
CA ILE A 263 10.60 1.35 -13.67
C ILE A 263 10.60 2.66 -12.88
N LEU A 264 11.72 3.02 -12.26
CA LEU A 264 11.83 4.26 -11.50
C LEU A 264 11.59 5.51 -12.36
N LEU A 265 12.09 5.53 -13.60
CA LEU A 265 11.86 6.64 -14.53
C LEU A 265 10.36 6.79 -14.83
N ASN A 266 9.68 5.68 -15.16
CA ASN A 266 8.25 5.68 -15.43
C ASN A 266 7.45 6.14 -14.20
N ASP A 267 7.83 5.67 -13.01
CA ASP A 267 7.21 6.07 -11.75
C ASP A 267 7.38 7.57 -11.50
N VAL A 268 8.61 8.11 -11.63
CA VAL A 268 8.90 9.55 -11.46
C VAL A 268 8.11 10.40 -12.46
N GLN A 269 8.04 9.99 -13.73
CA GLN A 269 7.25 10.69 -14.74
C GLN A 269 5.75 10.64 -14.42
N SER A 270 5.25 9.49 -13.96
CA SER A 270 3.87 9.34 -13.52
C SER A 270 3.56 10.18 -12.29
N TRP A 271 4.48 10.36 -11.35
CA TRP A 271 4.24 11.19 -10.16
C TRP A 271 4.28 12.67 -10.50
N LYS A 272 5.18 13.10 -11.40
CA LYS A 272 5.24 14.49 -11.88
C LYS A 272 3.99 14.93 -12.63
N SER A 273 3.30 14.02 -13.32
CA SER A 273 2.07 14.32 -14.05
C SER A 273 0.84 14.46 -13.15
N LEU A 274 0.95 14.04 -11.88
CA LEU A 274 -0.13 14.22 -10.91
C LEU A 274 -0.20 15.67 -10.42
N PRO A 275 -1.39 16.12 -10.01
CA PRO A 275 -1.51 17.33 -9.21
C PRO A 275 -0.54 17.26 -8.03
N PRO A 276 0.13 18.36 -7.67
CA PRO A 276 1.14 18.33 -6.62
C PRO A 276 0.68 17.77 -5.27
N SER A 277 -0.58 18.00 -4.91
CA SER A 277 -1.22 17.44 -3.71
C SER A 277 -1.35 15.92 -3.71
N LYS A 278 -1.14 15.25 -4.87
CA LYS A 278 -1.26 13.80 -5.04
C LYS A 278 0.05 13.11 -5.42
N ALA A 279 1.07 13.87 -5.81
CA ALA A 279 2.33 13.31 -6.29
C ALA A 279 3.06 12.55 -5.16
N SER A 280 3.18 13.16 -3.98
CA SER A 280 3.76 12.49 -2.81
C SER A 280 2.95 11.27 -2.40
N GLU A 281 1.63 11.34 -2.29
CA GLU A 281 0.78 10.16 -2.03
C GLU A 281 1.02 9.00 -3.01
N ALA A 282 1.22 9.29 -4.30
CA ALA A 282 1.49 8.27 -5.29
C ALA A 282 2.88 7.65 -5.15
N THR A 283 3.90 8.46 -4.84
CA THR A 283 5.22 7.97 -4.45
C THR A 283 5.14 7.01 -3.27
N LEU A 284 4.30 7.33 -2.28
CA LEU A 284 4.13 6.49 -1.11
C LEU A 284 3.47 5.14 -1.45
N LYS A 285 2.44 5.14 -2.30
CA LYS A 285 1.76 3.91 -2.76
C LYS A 285 2.68 2.95 -3.51
N SER A 286 3.66 3.47 -4.25
CA SER A 286 4.60 2.61 -4.97
C SER A 286 5.51 1.81 -4.03
N MET A 287 5.71 2.26 -2.78
CA MET A 287 6.49 1.51 -1.82
C MET A 287 5.79 0.25 -1.30
N ASP A 288 4.47 0.29 -1.08
CA ASP A 288 3.69 -0.90 -0.70
C ASP A 288 3.90 -2.04 -1.71
N LEU A 289 4.06 -1.71 -2.99
CA LEU A 289 4.35 -2.67 -4.06
C LEU A 289 5.82 -3.10 -4.12
N PHE A 290 6.74 -2.29 -3.59
CA PHE A 290 8.18 -2.54 -3.59
C PHE A 290 8.59 -3.45 -2.43
N GLU A 291 8.06 -3.21 -1.23
CA GLU A 291 8.40 -4.00 -0.03
C GLU A 291 7.62 -5.31 0.05
N SER A 292 6.37 -5.35 -0.42
CA SER A 292 5.63 -6.62 -0.56
C SER A 292 6.14 -7.50 -1.71
N GLY A 293 6.87 -6.90 -2.66
CA GLY A 293 7.38 -7.55 -3.87
C GLY A 293 8.85 -7.99 -3.78
N GLY A 294 9.39 -8.23 -2.58
CA GLY A 294 10.80 -8.56 -2.29
C GLY A 294 11.42 -9.76 -3.04
N LYS A 295 10.75 -10.31 -4.05
CA LYS A 295 11.30 -11.17 -5.10
C LYS A 295 10.72 -10.81 -6.48
N ARG A 296 10.97 -9.60 -6.98
CA ARG A 296 11.02 -9.38 -8.43
C ARG A 296 12.35 -9.96 -8.93
N GLN A 297 12.32 -11.25 -9.26
CA GLN A 297 13.34 -11.91 -10.09
C GLN A 297 13.30 -11.32 -11.50
#